data_AF-A0AAD7NK90-F1
#
_entry.id   AF-A0AAD7NK90-F1
#
_cell.length_a   1.000
_cell.length_b   1.000
_cell.length_c   1.000
_cell.angle_alpha   90.00
_cell.angle_beta   90.00
_cell.angle_gamma   90.00
#
_symmetry.space_group_name_H-M   'P 1'
#
loop_
_entity.id
_entity.type
_entity.pdbx_description
1 polymer ?
#
loop_
_entity_poly.entity_id
_entity_poly.type
_entity_poly.pdbx_seq_one_letter_code
_entity_poly.pdbx_strand_id
1 'polypeptide(L)'
;MPRELAIKIRLNHVSTCLTIATSNLELLVNNFKIPGMEGILNTTQSLLKLAETITQNRNTCNELMEQAHILLNAITGAYINSDTGIEQAPNVLNHIAKFAQTLHKIHTFVEAQQHINKVKRLFRRGEMSALLKKCKAELQQELEFFQVITLG
;
A
#
# COMPACT_ATOMS: atom_id res chain seq x y z
N MET A 1 13.84 -21.08 13.86
CA MET A 1 13.08 -19.90 14.36
C MET A 1 11.58 -20.25 14.38
N PRO A 2 10.84 -20.07 15.47
CA PRO A 2 9.41 -20.38 15.51
C PRO A 2 8.65 -19.49 14.51
N ARG A 3 7.75 -20.09 13.71
CA ARG A 3 7.06 -19.41 12.58
C ARG A 3 6.36 -18.12 13.00
N GLU A 4 5.75 -18.06 14.18
CA GLU A 4 5.09 -16.84 14.66
C GLU A 4 6.05 -15.68 14.92
N LEU A 5 7.25 -15.97 15.41
CA LEU A 5 8.27 -14.95 15.66
C LEU A 5 8.73 -14.32 14.34
N ALA A 6 8.91 -15.13 13.29
CA ALA A 6 9.26 -14.63 11.95
C ALA A 6 8.18 -13.71 11.36
N ILE A 7 6.90 -14.05 11.55
CA ILE A 7 5.77 -13.23 11.09
C ILE A 7 5.72 -11.88 11.82
N LYS A 8 5.96 -11.89 13.14
CA LYS A 8 5.97 -10.69 13.96
C LYS A 8 7.14 -9.76 13.59
N ILE A 9 8.33 -10.33 13.37
CA ILE A 9 9.49 -9.57 12.90
C ILE A 9 9.21 -8.93 11.54
N ARG A 10 8.60 -9.67 10.61
CA ARG A 10 8.24 -9.14 9.29
C ARG A 10 7.19 -8.05 9.35
N LEU A 11 6.16 -8.19 10.21
CA LEU A 11 5.19 -7.12 10.49
C LEU A 11 5.88 -5.85 10.97
N ASN A 12 6.76 -5.96 11.97
CA ASN A 12 7.49 -4.81 12.50
C ASN A 12 8.35 -4.15 11.43
N HIS A 13 9.03 -4.93 10.59
CA HIS A 13 9.84 -4.39 9.50
C HIS A 13 8.97 -3.62 8.50
N VAL A 14 7.85 -4.21 8.06
CA VAL A 14 6.92 -3.56 7.13
C VAL A 14 6.33 -2.28 7.73
N SER A 15 5.99 -2.27 9.02
CA SER A 15 5.54 -1.05 9.71
C SER A 15 6.61 0.04 9.67
N THR A 16 7.87 -0.28 9.99
CA THR A 16 8.99 0.69 9.90
C THR A 16 9.14 1.25 8.48
N CYS A 17 9.08 0.37 7.48
CA CYS A 17 9.15 0.75 6.07
C CYS A 17 7.99 1.67 5.67
N LEU A 18 6.76 1.36 6.08
CA LEU A 18 5.59 2.20 5.85
C LEU A 18 5.70 3.55 6.55
N THR A 19 6.24 3.61 7.77
CA THR A 19 6.50 4.88 8.47
C THR A 19 7.42 5.78 7.64
N ILE A 20 8.55 5.25 7.16
CA ILE A 20 9.49 6.00 6.33
C ILE A 20 8.83 6.49 5.03
N ALA A 21 8.11 5.60 4.34
CA ALA A 21 7.40 5.95 3.11
C ALA A 21 6.31 7.02 3.35
N THR A 22 5.61 6.94 4.48
CA THR A 22 4.61 7.93 4.90
C THR A 22 5.24 9.30 5.12
N SER A 23 6.39 9.36 5.83
CA SER A 23 7.10 10.62 6.06
C SER A 23 7.59 11.25 4.75
N ASN A 24 8.10 10.44 3.81
CA ASN A 24 8.52 10.95 2.51
C ASN A 24 7.32 11.46 1.69
N LEU A 25 6.20 10.73 1.71
CA LEU A 25 4.98 11.13 1.03
C LEU A 25 4.38 12.42 1.63
N GLU A 26 4.45 12.59 2.95
CA GLU A 26 4.01 13.81 3.64
C GLU A 26 4.80 15.04 3.17
N LEU A 27 6.12 14.91 3.00
CA LEU A 27 6.93 15.96 2.38
C LEU A 27 6.45 16.28 0.97
N LEU A 28 6.11 15.28 0.15
CA LEU A 28 5.62 15.52 -1.21
C LEU A 28 4.26 16.21 -1.23
N VAL A 29 3.30 15.77 -0.40
CA VAL A 29 1.97 16.36 -0.31
C VAL A 29 2.06 17.84 0.09
N ASN A 30 2.89 18.15 1.09
CA ASN A 30 3.04 19.50 1.61
C ASN A 30 3.69 20.46 0.60
N ASN A 31 4.58 19.97 -0.26
CA ASN A 31 5.36 20.80 -1.18
C ASN A 31 4.77 20.89 -2.60
N PHE A 32 4.17 19.82 -3.13
CA PHE A 32 3.82 19.72 -4.55
C PHE A 32 2.30 19.70 -4.85
N LYS A 33 1.43 19.62 -3.83
CA LYS A 33 -0.05 19.64 -3.96
C LYS A 33 -0.59 18.73 -5.08
N ILE A 34 -0.02 17.54 -5.20
CA ILE A 34 -0.35 16.60 -6.27
C ILE A 34 -1.74 15.99 -6.00
N PRO A 35 -2.68 16.04 -6.97
CA PRO A 35 -4.01 15.47 -6.80
C PRO A 35 -3.96 13.98 -6.41
N GLY A 36 -4.73 13.59 -5.40
CA GLY A 36 -4.84 12.20 -4.95
C GLY A 36 -3.77 11.73 -3.96
N MET A 37 -2.63 12.44 -3.84
CA MET A 37 -1.57 12.05 -2.89
C MET A 37 -1.99 12.17 -1.43
N GLU A 38 -2.82 13.15 -1.08
CA GLU A 38 -3.36 13.28 0.28
C GLU A 38 -4.22 12.07 0.67
N GLY A 39 -5.00 11.54 -0.27
CA GLY A 39 -5.79 10.32 -0.05
C GLY A 39 -4.90 9.08 0.17
N ILE A 40 -3.81 8.99 -0.58
CA ILE A 40 -2.80 7.94 -0.41
C ILE A 40 -2.14 8.06 0.97
N LEU A 41 -1.75 9.28 1.37
CA LEU A 41 -1.12 9.55 2.66
C LEU A 41 -2.04 9.13 3.82
N ASN A 42 -3.28 9.61 3.81
CA ASN A 42 -4.26 9.31 4.84
C ASN A 42 -4.53 7.79 4.94
N THR A 43 -4.65 7.11 3.79
CA THR A 43 -4.88 5.66 3.78
C THR A 43 -3.66 4.89 4.27
N THR A 44 -2.45 5.34 3.94
CA THR A 44 -1.19 4.73 4.40
C THR A 44 -1.05 4.87 5.92
N GLN A 45 -1.33 6.05 6.47
CA GLN A 45 -1.36 6.28 7.91
C GLN A 45 -2.36 5.37 8.63
N SER A 46 -3.56 5.17 8.06
CA SER A 46 -4.54 4.24 8.61
C SER A 46 -4.07 2.79 8.55
N LEU A 47 -3.42 2.37 7.46
CA LEU A 47 -2.81 1.05 7.34
C LEU A 47 -1.71 0.81 8.38
N LEU A 48 -0.89 1.82 8.68
CA LEU A 48 0.14 1.74 9.71
C LEU A 48 -0.47 1.45 11.09
N LYS A 49 -1.54 2.17 11.46
CA LYS A 49 -2.28 1.93 12.72
C LYS A 49 -2.88 0.52 12.77
N LEU A 50 -3.37 0.02 11.63
CA LEU A 50 -3.92 -1.33 11.56
C LEU A 50 -2.84 -2.41 11.64
N ALA A 51 -1.63 -2.17 11.13
CA ALA A 51 -0.54 -3.14 11.12
C ALA A 51 -0.18 -3.65 12.53
N GLU A 52 -0.27 -2.78 13.53
CA GLU A 52 0.01 -3.10 14.94
C GLU A 52 -1.02 -4.03 15.58
N THR A 53 -2.25 -4.04 15.04
CA THR A 53 -3.40 -4.72 15.65
C THR A 53 -3.77 -6.03 14.95
N ILE A 54 -3.18 -6.35 13.78
CA ILE A 54 -3.56 -7.51 12.96
C ILE A 54 -3.50 -8.81 13.77
N THR A 55 -4.65 -9.48 13.89
CA THR A 55 -4.77 -10.78 14.55
C THR A 55 -4.92 -11.94 13.57
N GLN A 56 -5.43 -11.72 12.36
CA GLN A 56 -5.70 -12.77 11.37
C GLN A 56 -5.02 -12.49 10.03
N ASN A 57 -4.73 -13.55 9.25
CA ASN A 57 -4.14 -13.46 7.92
C ASN A 57 -2.88 -12.55 7.84
N ARG A 58 -2.08 -12.56 8.91
CA ARG A 58 -0.89 -11.70 9.09
C ARG A 58 0.08 -11.76 7.90
N ASN A 59 0.33 -12.95 7.35
CA ASN A 59 1.21 -13.10 6.18
C ASN A 59 0.66 -12.37 4.95
N THR A 60 -0.62 -12.52 4.68
CA THR A 60 -1.26 -11.89 3.54
C THR A 60 -1.31 -10.36 3.70
N CYS A 61 -1.61 -9.89 4.91
CA CYS A 61 -1.60 -8.46 5.20
C CYS A 61 -0.19 -7.88 5.06
N ASN A 62 0.84 -8.59 5.56
CA ASN A 62 2.24 -8.25 5.37
C ASN A 62 2.59 -8.10 3.89
N GLU A 63 2.29 -9.11 3.08
CA GLU A 63 2.60 -9.10 1.65
C GLU A 63 1.95 -7.90 0.93
N LEU A 64 0.70 -7.57 1.25
CA LEU A 64 0.02 -6.42 0.66
C LEU A 64 0.64 -5.09 1.10
N MET A 65 0.93 -4.95 2.40
CA MET A 65 1.56 -3.76 2.96
C MET A 65 2.98 -3.55 2.43
N GLU A 66 3.74 -4.62 2.25
CA GLU A 66 5.08 -4.61 1.66
C GLU A 66 5.04 -4.15 0.20
N GLN A 67 4.11 -4.69 -0.61
CA GLN A 67 3.93 -4.23 -1.99
C GLN A 67 3.47 -2.77 -2.07
N ALA A 68 2.54 -2.35 -1.20
CA ALA A 68 2.11 -0.97 -1.11
C ALA A 68 3.28 -0.03 -0.76
N HIS A 69 4.14 -0.43 0.18
CA HIS A 69 5.35 0.31 0.53
C HIS A 69 6.31 0.46 -0.65
N ILE A 70 6.59 -0.61 -1.39
CA ILE A 70 7.47 -0.56 -2.57
C ILE A 70 6.93 0.44 -3.59
N LEU A 71 5.63 0.43 -3.83
CA LEU A 71 4.98 1.36 -4.75
C LEU A 71 4.99 2.80 -4.25
N LEU A 72 4.78 3.04 -2.96
CA LEU A 72 4.92 4.36 -2.34
C LEU A 72 6.32 4.93 -2.55
N ASN A 73 7.36 4.11 -2.39
CA ASN A 73 8.74 4.54 -2.66
C ASN A 73 8.97 4.82 -4.14
N ALA A 74 8.42 4.01 -5.04
CA ALA A 74 8.55 4.23 -6.48
C ALA A 74 7.89 5.55 -6.90
N ILE A 75 6.68 5.81 -6.40
CA ILE A 75 5.99 7.09 -6.58
C ILE A 75 6.85 8.22 -6.00
N THR A 76 7.31 8.10 -4.77
CA THR A 76 8.13 9.16 -4.16
C THR A 76 9.41 9.43 -4.95
N GLY A 77 10.07 8.37 -5.42
CA GLY A 77 11.29 8.46 -6.24
C GLY A 77 11.04 9.10 -7.60
N ALA A 78 9.91 8.78 -8.25
CA ALA A 78 9.51 9.45 -9.48
C ALA A 78 9.38 10.96 -9.26
N TYR A 79 8.80 11.39 -8.14
CA TYR A 79 8.55 12.80 -7.86
C TYR A 79 9.75 13.59 -7.30
N ILE A 80 10.67 12.92 -6.61
CA ILE A 80 11.89 13.58 -6.12
C ILE A 80 12.89 13.79 -7.27
N ASN A 81 12.91 12.88 -8.24
CA ASN A 81 13.90 12.88 -9.33
C ASN A 81 13.37 13.50 -10.63
N SER A 82 12.15 14.02 -10.64
CA SER A 82 11.51 14.58 -11.82
C SER A 82 11.99 16.01 -12.12
N ASP A 83 13.05 16.15 -12.92
CA ASP A 83 13.42 17.44 -13.51
C ASP A 83 12.52 17.82 -14.73
N THR A 84 11.50 17.02 -15.03
CA THR A 84 10.86 16.99 -16.36
C THR A 84 9.37 17.35 -16.39
N GLY A 85 8.73 17.59 -15.24
CA GLY A 85 7.30 17.95 -15.17
C GLY A 85 6.33 16.81 -15.53
N ILE A 86 6.84 15.58 -15.67
CA ILE A 86 6.08 14.35 -15.96
C ILE A 86 5.06 14.03 -14.84
N GLU A 87 5.36 14.47 -13.62
CA GLU A 87 4.52 14.52 -12.42
C GLU A 87 3.04 14.82 -12.68
N GLN A 88 2.78 15.81 -13.53
CA GLN A 88 1.42 16.32 -13.79
C GLN A 88 0.82 15.74 -15.06
N ALA A 89 1.50 14.81 -15.72
CA ALA A 89 0.98 14.16 -16.91
C ALA A 89 -0.34 13.42 -16.56
N PRO A 90 -1.40 13.56 -17.37
CA PRO A 90 -2.70 12.92 -17.09
C PRO A 90 -2.59 11.41 -16.86
N ASN A 91 -1.63 10.75 -17.52
CA ASN A 91 -1.40 9.33 -17.33
C ASN A 91 -0.87 9.02 -15.92
N VAL A 92 0.10 9.79 -15.43
CA VAL A 92 0.66 9.64 -14.07
C VAL A 92 -0.43 9.87 -13.03
N LEU A 93 -1.23 10.92 -13.17
CA LEU A 93 -2.35 11.21 -12.26
C LEU A 93 -3.39 10.09 -12.25
N ASN A 94 -3.67 9.47 -13.40
CA ASN A 94 -4.57 8.32 -13.49
C ASN A 94 -4.03 7.10 -12.72
N HIS A 95 -2.72 6.83 -12.84
CA HIS A 95 -2.05 5.76 -12.11
C HIS A 95 -2.01 6.02 -10.59
N ILE A 96 -1.82 7.27 -10.16
CA ILE A 96 -1.97 7.68 -8.75
C ILE A 96 -3.39 7.42 -8.26
N ALA A 97 -4.41 7.82 -9.02
CA ALA A 97 -5.80 7.62 -8.64
C ALA A 97 -6.15 6.12 -8.51
N LYS A 98 -5.67 5.28 -9.44
CA LYS A 98 -5.81 3.81 -9.36
C LYS A 98 -5.11 3.26 -8.13
N PHE A 99 -3.88 3.69 -7.86
CA PHE A 99 -3.17 3.28 -6.67
C PHE A 99 -3.92 3.67 -5.38
N ALA A 100 -4.44 4.89 -5.28
CA ALA A 100 -5.24 5.33 -4.14
C ALA A 100 -6.46 4.42 -3.91
N GLN A 101 -7.15 4.03 -4.98
CA GLN A 101 -8.28 3.09 -4.90
C GLN A 101 -7.82 1.69 -4.44
N THR A 102 -6.71 1.20 -4.98
CA THR A 102 -6.13 -0.10 -4.60
C THR A 102 -5.71 -0.09 -3.13
N LEU A 103 -5.07 0.99 -2.67
CA LEU A 103 -4.67 1.17 -1.28
C LEU A 103 -5.88 1.20 -0.34
N HIS A 104 -6.97 1.84 -0.75
CA HIS A 104 -8.23 1.80 -0.01
C HIS A 104 -8.81 0.38 0.09
N LYS A 105 -8.80 -0.41 -1.00
CA LYS A 105 -9.21 -1.83 -0.95
C LYS A 105 -8.36 -2.64 0.03
N ILE A 106 -7.04 -2.40 0.05
CA ILE A 106 -6.12 -3.04 0.98
C ILE A 106 -6.45 -2.63 2.42
N HIS A 107 -6.69 -1.35 2.68
CA HIS A 107 -7.14 -0.85 3.97
C HIS A 107 -8.39 -1.59 4.46
N THR A 108 -9.46 -1.59 3.65
CA THR A 108 -10.71 -2.29 4.00
C THR A 108 -10.49 -3.79 4.23
N PHE A 109 -9.62 -4.43 3.45
CA PHE A 109 -9.26 -5.83 3.65
C PHE A 109 -8.58 -6.05 5.00
N VAL A 110 -7.56 -5.25 5.34
CA VAL A 110 -6.78 -5.36 6.58
C VAL A 110 -7.66 -5.05 7.79
N GLU A 111 -8.48 -4.01 7.71
CA GLU A 111 -9.44 -3.65 8.75
C GLU A 111 -10.42 -4.80 9.03
N ALA A 112 -10.92 -5.45 7.98
CA ALA A 112 -11.78 -6.62 8.14
C ALA A 112 -11.07 -7.77 8.88
N GLN A 113 -9.73 -7.84 8.89
CA GLN A 113 -8.99 -8.88 9.61
C GLN A 113 -8.93 -8.66 11.13
N GLN A 114 -9.31 -7.48 11.62
CA GLN A 114 -9.23 -7.13 13.03
C GLN A 114 -10.32 -7.84 13.88
N HIS A 115 -11.51 -8.07 13.31
CA HIS A 115 -12.70 -8.49 14.07
C HIS A 115 -13.52 -9.62 13.43
N ILE A 116 -12.93 -10.45 12.56
CA ILE A 116 -13.67 -11.54 11.91
C ILE A 116 -13.95 -12.68 12.90
N ASN A 117 -15.24 -12.88 13.22
CA ASN A 117 -15.75 -14.06 13.90
C ASN A 117 -15.58 -15.31 13.00
N LYS A 118 -15.30 -16.48 13.62
CA LYS A 118 -15.01 -17.76 12.93
C LYS A 118 -16.03 -18.15 11.84
N VAL A 119 -17.32 -17.82 12.05
CA VAL A 119 -18.40 -18.11 11.10
C VAL A 119 -18.31 -17.21 9.85
N LYS A 120 -18.13 -15.89 10.03
CA LYS A 120 -17.94 -14.95 8.90
C LYS A 120 -16.67 -15.25 8.09
N ARG A 121 -15.67 -15.86 8.72
CA ARG A 121 -14.41 -16.28 8.06
C ARG A 121 -14.62 -17.33 6.97
N LEU A 122 -15.57 -18.25 7.16
CA LEU A 122 -15.83 -19.34 6.20
C LEU A 122 -16.57 -18.83 4.96
N PHE A 123 -17.56 -17.96 5.13
CA PHE A 123 -18.33 -17.39 4.01
C PHE A 123 -17.52 -16.41 3.16
N ARG A 124 -16.56 -15.69 3.75
CA ARG A 124 -15.76 -14.67 3.04
C ARG A 124 -14.50 -15.20 2.37
N ARG A 125 -14.17 -16.48 2.48
CA ARG A 125 -12.89 -17.03 1.98
C ARG A 125 -12.72 -16.87 0.47
N GLY A 126 -13.78 -17.12 -0.30
CA GLY A 126 -13.77 -16.98 -1.77
C GLY A 126 -13.66 -15.51 -2.20
N GLU A 127 -14.47 -14.64 -1.62
CA GLU A 127 -14.47 -13.19 -1.88
C GLU A 127 -13.12 -12.55 -1.53
N MET A 128 -12.55 -12.91 -0.39
CA MET A 128 -11.24 -12.42 0.05
C MET A 128 -10.10 -12.89 -0.85
N SER A 129 -10.17 -14.11 -1.36
CA SER A 129 -9.16 -14.63 -2.30
C SER A 129 -9.20 -13.88 -3.64
N ALA A 130 -10.40 -13.62 -4.16
CA ALA A 130 -10.58 -12.83 -5.38
C ALA A 130 -10.09 -11.37 -5.19
N LEU A 131 -10.46 -10.75 -4.06
CA LEU A 131 -10.01 -9.40 -3.72
C LEU A 131 -8.48 -9.34 -3.59
N LEU A 132 -7.87 -10.30 -2.91
CA LEU A 132 -6.42 -10.38 -2.76
C LEU A 132 -5.71 -10.49 -4.12
N LYS A 133 -6.18 -11.39 -4.99
CA LYS A 133 -5.60 -11.57 -6.33
C LYS A 133 -5.72 -10.28 -7.14
N LYS A 134 -6.85 -9.58 -7.03
CA LYS A 134 -7.09 -8.29 -7.67
C LYS A 134 -6.14 -7.21 -7.14
N CYS A 135 -6.04 -7.03 -5.82
CA CYS A 135 -5.14 -6.04 -5.23
C CYS A 135 -3.67 -6.29 -5.62
N LYS A 136 -3.22 -7.55 -5.62
CA LYS A 136 -1.85 -7.90 -6.04
C LYS A 136 -1.60 -7.57 -7.50
N ALA A 137 -2.55 -7.88 -8.39
CA ALA A 137 -2.43 -7.57 -9.82
C ALA A 137 -2.42 -6.05 -10.06
N GLU A 138 -3.30 -5.32 -9.39
CA GLU A 138 -3.36 -3.85 -9.47
C GLU A 138 -2.04 -3.24 -8.96
N LEU A 139 -1.55 -3.65 -7.78
CA LEU A 139 -0.27 -3.17 -7.24
C LEU A 139 0.92 -3.45 -8.16
N GLN A 140 0.97 -4.64 -8.76
CA GLN A 140 2.03 -5.02 -9.69
C GLN A 140 2.01 -4.15 -10.95
N GLN A 141 0.82 -3.94 -11.53
CA GLN A 141 0.65 -3.09 -12.72
C GLN A 141 1.10 -1.65 -12.45
N GLU A 142 0.72 -1.08 -11.30
CA GLU A 142 1.12 0.27 -10.92
C GLU A 142 2.64 0.35 -10.68
N LEU A 143 3.23 -0.68 -10.05
CA LEU A 143 4.68 -0.73 -9.82
C LEU A 143 5.48 -0.76 -11.12
N GLU A 144 5.07 -1.57 -12.09
CA GLU A 144 5.73 -1.63 -13.40
C GLU A 144 5.71 -0.27 -14.10
N PHE A 145 4.59 0.45 -14.03
CA PHE A 145 4.47 1.79 -14.59
C PHE A 145 5.45 2.78 -13.94
N PHE A 146 5.46 2.87 -12.60
CA PHE A 146 6.34 3.82 -11.90
C PHE A 146 7.82 3.44 -11.98
N GLN A 147 8.16 2.15 -12.07
CA GLN A 147 9.54 1.73 -12.31
C GLN A 147 10.06 2.19 -13.68
N VAL A 148 9.25 2.08 -14.73
CA VAL A 148 9.62 2.58 -16.07
C VAL A 148 9.85 4.09 -16.04
N ILE A 149 9.03 4.85 -15.31
CA ILE A 149 9.17 6.31 -15.20
C ILE A 149 10.39 6.72 -14.36
N THR A 150 10.75 5.93 -13.33
CA THR A 150 11.86 6.28 -12.44
C THR A 150 13.23 5.91 -13.05
N LEU A 151 13.27 4.93 -13.96
CA LEU A 151 14.50 4.42 -14.60
C LEU A 151 14.72 4.90 -16.04
N GLY A 152 13.69 5.45 -16.69
CA GLY A 152 13.75 5.96 -18.07
C GLY A 152 14.02 7.45 -18.10
#